data_AF-A0A803N8W0-F1
#
_entry.id   AF-A0A803N8W0-F1
#
_cell.length_a   1.000
_cell.length_b   1.000
_cell.length_c   1.000
_cell.angle_alpha   90.00
_cell.angle_beta   90.00
_cell.angle_gamma   90.00
#
_symmetry.space_group_name_H-M   'P 1'
#
loop_
_entity.id
_entity.type
_entity.pdbx_description
1 polymer ?
#
loop_
_entity_poly.entity_id
_entity_poly.type
_entity_poly.pdbx_seq_one_letter_code
_entity_poly.pdbx_strand_id
1 'polypeptide(L)'
;MDNRQFLPTDHKWRDNKSFNGKVEKRGPPRKLSSNEILEQLKDLEDMKFGKTMKLPKRDDNWKKKSTKSFGRTRQEIKKNGGKCSRVDVLVATRTRKSEKAVNAINLANNTHAVDEINKLKEQREQGLNEKTDEKIIQDVLGKDTHGYLKAHGPGRSITQHFKVKPSRIDLTQEVNEVIKKADQAIEDARKEVETARTEAEQAKIEAEQAKKRRKLLRMTWTEKLLIIMQFGRRSLVNFWIFLEQEVHQILMI
;
A
#
# COMPACT_ATOMS: atom_id res chain seq x y z
N MET A 1 -0.26 6.12 31.86
CA MET A 1 -1.04 6.69 32.96
C MET A 1 -0.16 6.64 34.19
N ASP A 2 0.13 7.78 34.82
CA ASP A 2 0.85 7.83 36.10
C ASP A 2 -0.07 7.22 37.17
N ASN A 3 0.14 5.96 37.53
CA ASN A 3 -0.63 5.26 38.57
C ASN A 3 0.05 5.47 39.94
N ARG A 4 0.25 6.72 40.35
CA ARG A 4 0.86 7.04 41.65
C ARG A 4 -0.20 7.10 42.74
N GLN A 5 0.10 6.54 43.90
CA GLN A 5 -0.66 6.79 45.12
C GLN A 5 -0.30 8.18 45.65
N PHE A 6 -1.30 8.97 46.05
CA PHE A 6 -1.06 10.30 46.62
C PHE A 6 -0.44 10.16 48.02
N LEU A 7 0.88 10.32 48.09
CA LEU A 7 1.65 10.26 49.34
C LEU A 7 1.33 11.48 50.23
N PRO A 8 1.58 11.46 51.55
CA PRO A 8 1.48 12.67 52.40
C PRO A 8 2.36 13.81 51.89
N THR A 9 1.98 15.08 52.14
CA THR A 9 2.67 16.28 51.63
C THR A 9 4.16 16.31 51.97
N ASP A 10 4.52 15.82 53.15
CA ASP A 10 5.91 15.84 53.66
C ASP A 10 6.71 14.57 53.29
N HIS A 11 6.17 13.73 52.40
CA HIS A 11 6.81 12.47 52.05
C HIS A 11 8.01 12.70 51.11
N LYS A 12 9.19 12.23 51.51
CA LYS A 12 10.48 12.35 50.77
C LYS A 12 10.46 12.02 49.28
N TRP A 13 9.52 11.17 48.85
CA TRP A 13 9.37 10.77 47.44
C TRP A 13 8.56 11.75 46.58
N ARG A 14 7.89 12.76 47.16
CA ARG A 14 7.19 13.80 46.39
C ARG A 14 8.16 14.70 45.61
N ASP A 15 9.35 14.94 46.19
CA ASP A 15 10.41 15.73 45.57
C ASP A 15 11.36 14.91 44.68
N ASN A 16 11.18 13.59 44.66
CA ASN A 16 12.01 12.70 43.87
C ASN A 16 11.57 12.64 42.40
N LYS A 17 12.46 13.05 41.50
CA LYS A 17 12.25 13.04 40.05
C LYS A 17 12.50 11.68 39.40
N SER A 18 12.98 10.68 40.13
CA SER A 18 13.43 9.39 39.57
C SER A 18 12.35 8.61 38.82
N PHE A 19 11.06 8.82 39.11
CA PHE A 19 9.99 8.00 38.55
C PHE A 19 9.40 8.54 37.23
N ASN A 20 9.31 9.85 37.00
CA ASN A 20 8.84 10.42 35.72
C ASN A 20 9.46 11.79 35.36
N GLY A 21 10.55 12.17 36.02
CA GLY A 21 11.21 13.46 35.83
C GLY A 21 10.49 14.67 36.45
N LYS A 22 9.32 14.49 37.09
CA LYS A 22 8.50 15.58 37.64
C LYS A 22 8.34 15.47 39.15
N VAL A 23 8.35 16.62 39.82
CA VAL A 23 8.05 16.77 41.26
C VAL A 23 6.55 16.84 41.46
N GLU A 24 6.01 16.07 42.41
CA GLU A 24 4.57 15.92 42.64
C GLU A 24 4.10 16.75 43.85
N LYS A 25 3.79 18.02 43.60
CA LYS A 25 3.26 18.93 44.63
C LYS A 25 1.73 18.89 44.79
N ARG A 26 1.03 18.05 44.02
CA ARG A 26 -0.44 18.00 44.03
C ARG A 26 -0.95 17.18 45.20
N GLY A 27 -2.00 17.68 45.86
CA GLY A 27 -2.75 16.92 46.86
C GLY A 27 -3.60 15.82 46.20
N PRO A 28 -4.12 14.86 46.99
CA PRO A 28 -5.10 13.92 46.52
C PRO A 28 -6.33 14.65 45.92
N PRO A 29 -7.02 14.05 44.92
CA PRO A 29 -8.26 14.59 44.40
C PRO A 29 -9.24 14.78 45.55
N ARG A 30 -9.96 15.91 45.54
CA ARG A 30 -11.04 16.15 46.50
C ARG A 30 -12.07 15.01 46.33
N LYS A 31 -12.28 14.25 47.40
CA LYS A 31 -13.39 13.31 47.48
C LYS A 31 -14.67 14.13 47.61
N LEU A 32 -15.61 13.94 46.70
CA LEU A 32 -16.93 14.55 46.81
C LEU A 32 -17.82 13.66 47.67
N SER A 33 -18.62 14.28 48.52
CA SER A 33 -19.67 13.59 49.28
C SER A 33 -20.84 13.21 48.36
N SER A 34 -21.64 12.23 48.77
CA SER A 34 -22.82 11.80 48.01
C SER A 34 -23.77 12.95 47.72
N ASN A 35 -23.95 13.86 48.67
CA ASN A 35 -24.83 15.03 48.51
C ASN A 35 -24.29 16.02 47.47
N GLU A 36 -22.97 16.29 47.47
CA GLU A 36 -22.33 17.14 46.46
C GLU A 36 -22.42 16.52 45.06
N ILE A 37 -22.34 15.19 44.96
CA ILE A 37 -22.52 14.47 43.70
C ILE A 37 -23.97 14.59 43.22
N LEU A 38 -24.94 14.34 44.10
CA LEU A 38 -26.36 14.45 43.76
C LEU A 38 -26.74 15.87 43.37
N GLU A 39 -26.21 16.88 44.05
CA GLU A 39 -26.40 18.29 43.70
C GLU A 39 -25.87 18.61 42.30
N GLN A 40 -24.71 18.08 41.92
CA GLN A 40 -24.21 18.20 40.55
C GLN A 40 -25.09 17.45 39.53
N LEU A 41 -25.69 16.32 39.91
CA LEU A 41 -26.51 15.50 39.02
C LEU A 41 -27.94 16.05 38.84
N LYS A 42 -28.44 16.91 39.74
CA LYS A 42 -29.78 17.55 39.59
C LYS A 42 -29.93 18.24 38.24
N ASP A 43 -28.89 18.94 37.80
CA ASP A 43 -28.86 19.63 36.51
C ASP A 43 -28.94 18.69 35.28
N LEU A 44 -28.81 17.37 35.48
CA LEU A 44 -28.90 16.36 34.41
C LEU A 44 -30.30 15.75 34.26
N GLU A 45 -31.15 15.86 35.28
CA GLU A 45 -32.46 15.19 35.32
C GLU A 45 -33.38 15.68 34.20
N ASP A 46 -33.36 16.99 33.93
CA ASP A 46 -34.14 17.61 32.85
C ASP A 46 -33.37 17.72 31.51
N MET A 47 -32.16 17.17 31.45
CA MET A 47 -31.26 17.39 30.32
C MET A 47 -31.59 16.46 29.15
N LYS A 48 -32.27 17.01 28.14
CA LYS A 48 -32.59 16.29 26.89
C LYS A 48 -31.32 16.03 26.07
N PHE A 49 -30.93 14.77 25.95
CA PHE A 49 -29.80 14.33 25.13
C PHE A 49 -30.17 14.30 23.64
N GLY A 50 -29.30 14.82 22.76
CA GLY A 50 -29.54 14.79 21.32
C GLY A 50 -28.44 15.48 20.50
N LYS A 51 -28.25 15.05 19.24
CA LYS A 51 -27.19 15.56 18.34
C LYS A 51 -27.35 17.05 17.98
N THR A 52 -28.55 17.59 18.10
CA THR A 52 -28.93 18.97 17.76
C THR A 52 -29.05 19.90 18.96
N MET A 53 -28.94 19.37 20.19
CA MET A 53 -29.16 20.12 21.42
C MET A 53 -27.84 20.72 21.93
N LYS A 54 -27.83 22.00 22.27
CA LYS A 54 -26.68 22.64 22.94
C LYS A 54 -26.78 22.36 24.44
N LEU A 55 -25.79 21.66 24.99
CA LEU A 55 -25.68 21.46 26.43
C LEU A 55 -25.28 22.79 27.11
N PRO A 56 -25.89 23.12 28.27
CA PRO A 56 -25.48 24.27 29.06
C PRO A 56 -24.01 24.13 29.50
N LYS A 57 -23.33 25.26 29.69
CA LYS A 57 -21.98 25.26 30.27
C LYS A 57 -22.13 24.89 31.75
N ARG A 58 -21.45 23.82 32.17
CA ARG A 58 -21.43 23.36 33.56
C ARG A 58 -20.12 23.78 34.21
N ASP A 59 -20.21 24.25 35.44
CA ASP A 59 -19.05 24.61 36.27
C ASP A 59 -18.58 23.45 37.16
N ASP A 60 -19.20 22.28 37.01
CA ASP A 60 -18.84 21.05 37.70
C ASP A 60 -17.49 20.46 37.22
N ASN A 61 -17.08 19.41 37.93
CA ASN A 61 -15.83 18.69 37.67
C ASN A 61 -15.86 17.87 36.37
N TRP A 62 -17.01 17.78 35.68
CA TRP A 62 -17.21 16.95 34.49
C TRP A 62 -16.80 17.66 33.19
N LYS A 63 -15.63 18.30 33.21
CA LYS A 63 -15.08 18.97 32.01
C LYS A 63 -14.38 17.96 31.11
N LYS A 64 -15.14 17.13 30.38
CA LYS A 64 -14.58 16.48 29.18
C LYS A 64 -14.30 17.60 28.17
N LYS A 65 -13.05 18.07 28.12
CA LYS A 65 -12.56 18.90 27.03
C LYS A 65 -12.53 18.05 25.77
N SER A 66 -13.70 17.83 25.17
CA SER A 66 -13.76 17.15 23.90
C SER A 66 -13.07 18.06 22.88
N THR A 67 -11.99 17.57 22.30
CA THR A 67 -11.42 18.15 21.09
C THR A 67 -12.58 18.31 20.10
N LYS A 68 -12.75 19.51 19.52
CA LYS A 68 -13.82 19.76 18.57
C LYS A 68 -13.77 18.70 17.47
N SER A 69 -14.88 18.02 17.24
CA SER A 69 -14.94 17.03 16.16
C SER A 69 -14.72 17.72 14.82
N PHE A 70 -14.10 17.02 13.86
CA PHE A 70 -14.02 17.47 12.45
C PHE A 70 -15.40 17.89 11.92
N GLY A 71 -16.43 17.17 12.40
CA GLY A 71 -17.85 17.47 12.32
C GLY A 71 -18.20 18.95 12.47
N ARG A 72 -17.91 19.43 13.68
CA ARG A 72 -18.24 20.76 14.17
C ARG A 72 -17.35 21.83 13.55
N THR A 73 -16.06 21.53 13.37
CA THR A 73 -15.11 22.46 12.73
C THR A 73 -15.55 22.79 11.30
N ARG A 74 -16.00 21.79 10.54
CA ARG A 74 -16.53 21.96 9.18
C ARG A 74 -17.74 22.91 9.14
N GLN A 75 -18.68 22.74 10.06
CA GLN A 75 -19.88 23.59 10.15
C GLN A 75 -19.52 25.04 10.52
N GLU A 76 -18.57 25.24 11.43
CA GLU A 76 -18.08 26.57 11.80
C GLU A 76 -17.41 27.28 10.61
N ILE A 77 -16.56 26.57 9.85
CA ILE A 77 -15.91 27.14 8.64
C ILE A 77 -16.96 27.58 7.62
N LYS A 78 -17.96 26.73 7.34
CA LYS A 78 -19.06 27.07 6.43
C LYS A 78 -19.86 28.27 6.90
N LYS A 79 -20.18 28.33 8.20
CA LYS A 79 -20.92 29.45 8.79
C LYS A 79 -20.15 30.78 8.65
N ASN A 80 -18.83 30.72 8.69
CA ASN A 80 -17.96 31.88 8.51
C ASN A 80 -17.65 32.19 7.03
N GLY A 81 -18.30 31.52 6.07
CA GLY A 81 -18.09 31.74 4.63
C GLY A 81 -16.76 31.19 4.08
N GLY A 82 -16.02 30.40 4.86
CA GLY A 82 -14.74 29.84 4.43
C GLY A 82 -14.88 28.67 3.45
N LYS A 83 -13.86 28.47 2.60
CA LYS A 83 -13.72 27.26 1.78
C LYS A 83 -13.64 26.03 2.70
N CYS A 84 -14.41 25.00 2.37
CA CYS A 84 -14.66 23.86 3.23
C CYS A 84 -14.07 22.57 2.62
N SER A 85 -12.82 22.64 2.16
CA SER A 85 -12.11 21.47 1.64
C SER A 85 -11.70 20.52 2.77
N ARG A 86 -11.31 19.29 2.42
CA ARG A 86 -10.85 18.29 3.41
C ARG A 86 -9.53 18.74 4.04
N VAL A 87 -8.68 19.40 3.26
CA VAL A 87 -7.43 20.02 3.71
C VAL A 87 -7.72 21.16 4.72
N ASP A 88 -8.68 22.02 4.44
CA ASP A 88 -9.02 23.15 5.33
C ASP A 88 -9.51 22.67 6.70
N VAL A 89 -10.35 21.62 6.72
CA VAL A 89 -10.85 21.01 7.96
C VAL A 89 -9.71 20.38 8.77
N LEU A 90 -8.73 19.79 8.10
CA LEU A 90 -7.56 19.17 8.73
C LEU A 90 -6.62 20.22 9.34
N VAL A 91 -6.34 21.30 8.62
CA VAL A 91 -5.53 22.43 9.12
C VAL A 91 -6.22 23.09 10.32
N ALA A 92 -7.53 23.35 10.22
CA ALA A 92 -8.31 24.00 11.29
C ALA A 92 -8.44 23.15 12.57
N THR A 93 -8.30 21.82 12.49
CA THR A 93 -8.36 20.95 13.67
C THR A 93 -7.01 20.74 14.35
N ARG A 94 -5.91 20.98 13.62
CA ARG A 94 -4.53 20.89 14.12
C ARG A 94 -3.99 22.22 14.62
N THR A 95 -4.50 23.33 14.07
CA THR A 95 -4.26 24.67 14.59
C THR A 95 -5.07 24.88 15.88
N ARG A 96 -4.41 25.35 16.95
CA ARG A 96 -5.02 25.43 18.28
C ARG A 96 -5.91 26.66 18.42
N LYS A 97 -7.00 26.56 19.20
CA LYS A 97 -7.77 27.70 19.72
C LYS A 97 -7.25 28.27 21.05
N SER A 98 -6.31 27.59 21.71
CA SER A 98 -5.79 28.02 23.02
C SER A 98 -4.35 27.57 23.23
N GLU A 99 -3.54 28.42 23.84
CA GLU A 99 -2.11 28.29 24.20
C GLU A 99 -1.77 27.12 25.15
N LYS A 100 -2.67 26.17 25.42
CA LYS A 100 -2.40 25.07 26.35
C LYS A 100 -1.55 23.98 25.72
N ALA A 101 -0.34 23.79 26.26
CA ALA A 101 0.69 22.86 25.81
C ALA A 101 0.25 21.38 25.80
N VAL A 102 0.14 20.77 24.62
CA VAL A 102 0.44 19.34 24.39
C VAL A 102 1.97 19.18 24.32
N ASN A 103 2.49 17.98 24.61
CA ASN A 103 3.91 17.61 24.47
C ASN A 103 4.59 18.28 23.26
N ALA A 104 5.73 18.94 23.47
CA ALA A 104 6.45 19.76 22.50
C ALA A 104 6.77 19.00 21.19
N ILE A 105 7.10 17.71 21.29
CA ILE A 105 7.41 16.86 20.13
C ILE A 105 6.18 16.71 19.22
N ASN A 106 5.02 16.40 19.82
CA ASN A 106 3.79 16.27 19.05
C ASN A 106 3.33 17.62 18.49
N LEU A 107 3.65 18.73 19.15
CA LEU A 107 3.39 20.07 18.61
C LEU A 107 4.25 20.33 17.38
N ALA A 108 5.56 20.11 17.45
CA ALA A 108 6.49 20.30 16.35
C ALA A 108 6.14 19.43 15.12
N ASN A 109 5.78 18.17 15.35
CA ASN A 109 5.37 17.27 14.26
C ASN A 109 4.05 17.72 13.62
N ASN A 110 3.10 18.22 14.42
CA ASN A 110 1.84 18.74 13.88
C ASN A 110 2.01 20.08 13.17
N THR A 111 2.89 20.96 13.64
CA THR A 111 3.19 22.23 12.96
C THR A 111 3.87 21.97 11.63
N HIS A 112 4.91 21.13 11.60
CA HIS A 112 5.59 20.75 10.36
C HIS A 112 4.62 20.18 9.32
N ALA A 113 3.76 19.23 9.72
CA ALA A 113 2.77 18.66 8.83
C ALA A 113 1.72 19.68 8.34
N VAL A 114 1.39 20.69 9.13
CA VAL A 114 0.48 21.77 8.71
C VAL A 114 1.18 22.70 7.71
N ASP A 115 2.45 23.05 7.96
CA ASP A 115 3.24 23.91 7.09
C ASP A 115 3.45 23.27 5.71
N GLU A 116 3.76 21.97 5.66
CA GLU A 116 3.87 21.21 4.41
C GLU A 116 2.54 21.17 3.63
N ILE A 117 1.42 20.97 4.33
CA ILE A 117 0.10 20.96 3.71
C ILE A 117 -0.24 22.34 3.12
N ASN A 118 0.06 23.42 3.84
CA ASN A 118 -0.17 24.78 3.37
C ASN A 118 0.69 25.08 2.13
N LYS A 119 1.97 24.70 2.14
CA LYS A 119 2.86 24.85 1.00
C LYS A 119 2.33 24.13 -0.25
N LEU A 120 1.89 22.87 -0.11
CA LEU A 120 1.32 22.10 -1.22
C LEU A 120 0.00 22.69 -1.73
N LYS A 121 -0.79 23.31 -0.84
CA LYS A 121 -2.03 24.00 -1.17
C LYS A 121 -1.75 25.29 -1.96
N GLU A 122 -0.81 26.10 -1.50
CA GLU A 122 -0.37 27.33 -2.19
C GLU A 122 0.17 27.02 -3.59
N GLN A 123 0.97 25.96 -3.72
CA GLN A 123 1.44 25.46 -5.02
C GLN A 123 0.29 25.08 -5.97
N ARG A 124 -0.79 24.48 -5.44
CA ARG A 124 -1.99 24.18 -6.23
C ARG A 124 -2.73 25.45 -6.64
N GLU A 125 -2.88 26.41 -5.74
CA GLU A 125 -3.52 27.71 -6.04
C GLU A 125 -2.74 28.51 -7.09
N GLN A 126 -1.41 28.34 -7.15
CA GLN A 126 -0.53 28.91 -8.17
C GLN A 126 -0.49 28.09 -9.49
N GLY A 127 -1.23 26.98 -9.59
CA GLY A 127 -1.26 26.13 -10.78
C GLY A 127 -0.02 25.26 -11.00
N LEU A 128 0.92 25.22 -10.05
CA LEU A 128 2.15 24.42 -10.12
C LEU A 128 1.92 22.94 -9.78
N ASN A 129 0.73 22.58 -9.29
CA ASN A 129 0.43 21.25 -8.77
C ASN A 129 -1.05 20.88 -8.96
N GLU A 130 -1.33 19.72 -9.56
CA GLU A 130 -2.68 19.19 -9.78
C GLU A 130 -3.10 18.11 -8.75
N LYS A 131 -2.29 17.88 -7.70
CA LYS A 131 -2.60 16.87 -6.67
C LYS A 131 -3.94 17.15 -6.01
N THR A 132 -4.80 16.13 -5.91
CA THR A 132 -6.08 16.19 -5.19
C THR A 132 -5.86 16.25 -3.67
N ASP A 133 -6.90 16.61 -2.91
CA ASP A 133 -6.84 16.71 -1.44
C ASP A 133 -6.38 15.39 -0.80
N GLU A 134 -6.79 14.26 -1.36
CA GLU A 134 -6.41 12.93 -0.89
C GLU A 134 -4.92 12.67 -1.06
N LYS A 135 -4.36 13.02 -2.23
CA LYS A 135 -2.93 12.84 -2.51
C LYS A 135 -2.07 13.72 -1.61
N ILE A 136 -2.46 14.98 -1.39
CA ILE A 136 -1.74 15.88 -0.47
C ILE A 136 -1.70 15.31 0.96
N ILE A 137 -2.85 14.83 1.45
CA ILE A 137 -2.96 14.27 2.81
C ILE A 137 -2.16 12.97 2.93
N GLN A 138 -2.17 12.13 1.90
CA GLN A 138 -1.41 10.88 1.87
C GLN A 138 0.11 11.12 1.80
N ASP A 139 0.56 12.10 1.03
CA ASP A 139 1.98 12.45 0.92
C ASP A 139 2.56 12.92 2.25
N VAL A 140 1.82 13.74 3.00
CA VAL A 140 2.31 14.34 4.27
C VAL A 140 2.12 13.43 5.48
N LEU A 141 1.03 12.65 5.53
CA LEU A 141 0.63 11.90 6.74
C LEU A 141 0.63 10.40 6.55
N GLY A 142 1.06 9.92 5.39
CA GLY A 142 0.97 8.54 4.98
C GLY A 142 -0.46 8.10 4.63
N LYS A 143 -0.54 6.89 4.07
CA LYS A 143 -1.79 6.23 3.67
C LYS A 143 -2.75 6.15 4.86
N ASP A 144 -4.05 6.33 4.59
CA ASP A 144 -5.08 6.16 5.61
C ASP A 144 -5.08 4.69 6.09
N THR A 145 -4.98 4.49 7.39
CA THR A 145 -5.01 3.16 8.02
C THR A 145 -6.44 2.63 8.09
N HIS A 146 -6.61 1.31 7.98
CA HIS A 146 -7.92 0.66 7.99
C HIS A 146 -8.80 1.12 9.17
N GLY A 147 -9.98 1.69 8.86
CA GLY A 147 -11.03 1.99 9.84
C GLY A 147 -11.57 3.43 9.84
N TYR A 148 -10.72 4.46 9.65
CA TYR A 148 -11.17 5.86 9.69
C TYR A 148 -10.45 6.76 8.68
N LEU A 149 -11.23 7.44 7.83
CA LEU A 149 -10.73 8.50 6.94
C LEU A 149 -10.38 9.76 7.75
N LYS A 150 -9.12 10.22 7.67
CA LYS A 150 -8.64 11.39 8.42
C LYS A 150 -9.39 12.67 8.01
N ALA A 151 -10.09 13.39 8.90
CA ALA A 151 -10.62 14.74 8.65
C ALA A 151 -11.72 14.95 7.58
N HIS A 152 -12.56 13.95 7.27
CA HIS A 152 -13.69 14.19 6.33
C HIS A 152 -14.86 15.01 6.92
N GLY A 153 -14.92 15.19 8.24
CA GLY A 153 -16.09 15.79 8.90
C GLY A 153 -17.35 14.92 8.75
N PRO A 154 -18.57 15.47 8.91
CA PRO A 154 -19.80 14.73 8.66
C PRO A 154 -20.10 14.75 7.16
N GLY A 155 -20.28 13.59 6.52
CA GLY A 155 -20.87 13.52 5.17
C GLY A 155 -20.10 12.77 4.07
N ARG A 156 -19.04 12.02 4.38
CA ARG A 156 -18.57 10.92 3.52
C ARG A 156 -18.37 9.68 4.38
N SER A 157 -19.19 8.65 4.19
CA SER A 157 -18.91 7.33 4.77
C SER A 157 -17.69 6.72 4.07
N ILE A 158 -17.00 5.80 4.73
CA ILE A 158 -15.89 5.05 4.12
C ILE A 158 -16.34 4.41 2.79
N THR A 159 -17.59 3.94 2.76
CA THR A 159 -18.28 3.38 1.59
C THR A 159 -18.46 4.39 0.45
N GLN A 160 -18.78 5.65 0.74
CA GLN A 160 -18.89 6.71 -0.27
C GLN A 160 -17.52 7.20 -0.79
N HIS A 161 -16.46 7.05 0.01
CA HIS A 161 -15.09 7.45 -0.38
C HIS A 161 -14.43 6.38 -1.25
N PHE A 162 -14.49 5.11 -0.83
CA PHE A 162 -13.92 3.98 -1.57
C PHE A 162 -14.83 3.46 -2.69
N LYS A 163 -16.05 4.00 -2.83
CA LYS A 163 -17.06 3.65 -3.84
C LYS A 163 -17.09 2.16 -4.17
N VAL A 164 -17.33 1.30 -3.15
CA VAL A 164 -17.80 -0.11 -3.21
C VAL A 164 -17.13 -0.95 -2.10
N LYS A 165 -17.93 -1.76 -1.37
CA LYS A 165 -17.44 -3.06 -0.85
C LYS A 165 -17.58 -3.97 -2.05
N PRO A 166 -16.50 -4.50 -2.67
CA PRO A 166 -16.67 -5.33 -3.85
C PRO A 166 -17.62 -6.44 -3.46
N SER A 167 -18.70 -6.57 -4.22
CA SER A 167 -19.66 -7.62 -3.94
C SER A 167 -18.89 -8.94 -4.02
N ARG A 168 -19.36 -9.95 -3.31
CA ARG A 168 -18.73 -11.28 -3.40
C ARG A 168 -18.58 -11.73 -4.87
N ILE A 169 -19.51 -11.29 -5.73
CA ILE A 169 -19.53 -11.55 -7.17
C ILE A 169 -18.36 -10.85 -7.87
N ASP A 170 -18.13 -9.56 -7.58
CA ASP A 170 -17.02 -8.79 -8.16
C ASP A 170 -15.66 -9.39 -7.76
N LEU A 171 -15.50 -9.76 -6.49
CA LEU A 171 -14.28 -10.44 -6.01
C LEU A 171 -14.07 -11.79 -6.70
N THR A 172 -15.12 -12.57 -6.92
CA THR A 172 -15.00 -13.84 -7.65
C THR A 172 -14.65 -13.64 -9.11
N GLN A 173 -15.14 -12.57 -9.75
CA GLN A 173 -14.78 -12.25 -11.13
C GLN A 173 -13.30 -11.86 -11.24
N GLU A 174 -12.82 -10.99 -10.36
CA GLU A 174 -11.39 -10.61 -10.30
C GLU A 174 -10.48 -11.82 -10.06
N VAL A 175 -10.84 -12.70 -9.11
CA VAL A 175 -10.09 -13.94 -8.86
C VAL A 175 -10.08 -14.85 -10.08
N ASN A 176 -11.22 -15.02 -10.76
CA ASN A 176 -11.30 -15.83 -11.97
C ASN A 176 -10.48 -15.24 -13.13
N GLU A 177 -10.41 -13.92 -13.26
CA GLU A 177 -9.56 -13.26 -14.26
C GLU A 177 -8.07 -13.47 -13.97
N VAL A 178 -7.67 -13.39 -12.70
CA VAL A 178 -6.29 -13.67 -12.28
C VAL A 178 -5.92 -15.13 -12.54
N ILE A 179 -6.83 -16.07 -12.22
CA ILE A 179 -6.63 -17.50 -12.49
C ILE A 179 -6.45 -17.74 -13.99
N LYS A 180 -7.33 -17.18 -14.83
CA LYS A 180 -7.21 -17.32 -16.30
C LYS A 180 -5.89 -16.80 -16.84
N LYS A 181 -5.41 -15.65 -16.33
CA LYS A 181 -4.11 -15.10 -16.73
C LYS A 181 -2.94 -15.98 -16.29
N ALA A 182 -3.01 -16.55 -15.09
CA ALA A 182 -2.00 -17.46 -14.59
C ALA A 182 -1.97 -18.77 -15.40
N ASP A 183 -3.13 -19.35 -15.71
CA ASP A 183 -3.23 -20.56 -16.54
C ASP A 183 -2.68 -20.32 -17.94
N GLN A 184 -3.01 -19.16 -18.53
CA GLN A 184 -2.47 -18.76 -19.84
C GLN A 184 -0.94 -18.65 -19.80
N ALA A 185 -0.38 -18.00 -18.78
CA ALA A 185 1.07 -17.90 -18.62
C ALA A 185 1.75 -19.26 -18.42
N ILE A 186 1.10 -20.20 -17.72
CA ILE A 186 1.61 -21.58 -17.56
C ILE A 186 1.61 -22.31 -18.90
N GLU A 187 0.54 -22.19 -19.69
CA GLU A 187 0.46 -22.83 -21.01
C GLU A 187 1.46 -22.24 -22.01
N ASP A 188 1.68 -20.94 -21.98
CA ASP A 188 2.69 -20.30 -22.83
C ASP A 188 4.10 -20.73 -22.43
N ALA A 189 4.40 -20.79 -21.13
CA ALA A 189 5.67 -21.34 -20.63
C ALA A 189 5.87 -22.82 -21.01
N ARG A 190 4.81 -23.64 -21.01
CA ARG A 190 4.86 -25.04 -21.47
C ARG A 190 5.21 -25.14 -22.95
N LYS A 191 4.60 -24.29 -23.80
CA LYS A 191 4.90 -24.24 -25.23
C LYS A 191 6.35 -23.84 -25.49
N GLU A 192 6.85 -22.82 -24.78
CA GLU A 192 8.25 -22.39 -24.88
C GLU A 192 9.24 -23.51 -24.51
N VAL A 193 8.91 -24.30 -23.48
CA VAL A 193 9.74 -25.45 -23.08
C VAL A 193 9.72 -26.54 -24.16
N GLU A 194 8.57 -26.83 -24.77
CA GLU A 194 8.48 -27.84 -25.84
C GLU A 194 9.18 -27.40 -27.14
N THR A 195 9.11 -26.11 -27.51
CA THR A 195 9.88 -25.59 -28.64
C THR A 195 11.38 -25.70 -28.36
N ALA A 196 11.82 -25.34 -27.16
CA ALA A 196 13.23 -25.49 -26.78
C ALA A 196 13.71 -26.96 -26.79
N ARG A 197 12.84 -27.92 -26.42
CA ARG A 197 13.15 -29.36 -26.49
C ARG A 197 13.33 -29.84 -27.92
N THR A 198 12.41 -29.48 -28.82
CA THR A 198 12.47 -29.89 -30.23
C THR A 198 13.68 -29.28 -30.95
N GLU A 199 14.00 -28.00 -30.68
CA GLU A 199 15.22 -27.35 -31.18
C GLU A 199 16.49 -28.04 -30.66
N ALA A 200 16.53 -28.39 -29.37
CA ALA A 200 17.67 -29.11 -28.80
C ALA A 200 17.84 -30.52 -29.40
N GLU A 201 16.75 -31.21 -29.72
CA GLU A 201 16.80 -32.51 -30.42
C GLU A 201 17.30 -32.37 -31.85
N GLN A 202 16.80 -31.38 -32.59
CA GLN A 202 17.27 -31.09 -33.95
C GLN A 202 18.77 -30.76 -33.95
N ALA A 203 19.22 -29.91 -33.02
CA ALA A 203 20.64 -29.58 -32.86
C ALA A 203 21.51 -30.80 -32.53
N LYS A 204 21.00 -31.75 -31.72
CA LYS A 204 21.71 -33.02 -31.45
C LYS A 204 21.86 -33.87 -32.72
N ILE A 205 20.78 -34.00 -33.50
CA ILE A 205 20.80 -34.75 -34.77
C ILE A 205 21.79 -34.10 -35.74
N GLU A 206 21.74 -32.78 -35.90
CA GLU A 206 22.64 -32.05 -36.78
C GLU A 206 24.10 -32.18 -36.34
N ALA A 207 24.38 -32.08 -35.03
CA ALA A 207 25.72 -32.28 -34.50
C ALA A 207 26.24 -33.71 -34.75
N GLU A 208 25.37 -34.73 -34.66
CA GLU A 208 25.74 -36.11 -34.98
C GLU A 208 26.03 -36.28 -36.48
N GLN A 209 25.18 -35.71 -37.36
CA GLN A 209 25.40 -35.69 -38.80
C GLN A 209 26.70 -34.96 -39.16
N ALA A 210 26.99 -33.82 -38.53
CA ALA A 210 28.23 -33.07 -38.71
C ALA A 210 29.46 -33.88 -38.25
N LYS A 211 29.37 -34.61 -37.13
CA LYS A 211 30.41 -35.55 -36.69
C LYS A 211 30.65 -36.65 -37.73
N LYS A 212 29.58 -37.26 -38.27
CA LYS A 212 29.66 -38.26 -39.34
C LYS A 212 30.32 -37.69 -40.60
N ARG A 213 29.91 -36.50 -41.05
CA ARG A 213 30.51 -35.76 -42.19
C ARG A 213 31.99 -35.47 -41.95
N ARG A 214 32.37 -34.96 -40.77
CA ARG A 214 33.78 -34.70 -40.40
C ARG A 214 34.62 -35.97 -40.35
N LYS A 215 34.05 -37.11 -39.95
CA LYS A 215 34.72 -38.41 -39.99
C LYS A 215 34.96 -38.83 -41.43
N LEU A 216 33.94 -38.74 -42.29
CA LEU A 216 34.05 -39.02 -43.72
C LEU A 216 35.09 -38.14 -44.41
N LEU A 217 35.14 -36.85 -44.10
CA LEU A 217 36.10 -35.91 -44.71
C LEU A 217 37.56 -36.26 -44.39
N ARG A 218 37.82 -36.82 -43.19
CA ARG A 218 39.14 -37.23 -42.71
C ARG A 218 39.57 -38.63 -43.18
N MET A 219 38.67 -39.41 -43.79
CA MET A 219 39.02 -40.72 -44.35
C MET A 219 39.82 -40.57 -45.64
N THR A 220 40.77 -41.48 -45.83
CA THR A 220 41.58 -41.55 -47.05
C THR A 220 40.76 -42.11 -48.22
N TRP A 221 41.20 -41.87 -49.46
CA TRP A 221 40.47 -42.28 -50.67
C TRP A 221 40.21 -43.80 -50.74
N THR A 222 41.15 -44.61 -50.24
CA THR A 222 41.05 -46.07 -50.21
C THR A 222 40.02 -46.57 -49.19
N GLU A 223 39.92 -45.92 -48.03
CA GLU A 223 38.93 -46.25 -47.00
C GLU A 223 37.49 -45.89 -47.45
N LYS A 224 37.33 -44.79 -48.19
CA LYS A 224 36.03 -44.40 -48.78
C LYS A 224 35.54 -45.42 -49.82
N LEU A 225 36.45 -45.87 -50.70
CA LEU A 225 36.16 -46.90 -51.69
C LEU A 225 35.77 -48.24 -51.03
N LEU A 226 36.42 -48.61 -49.93
CA LEU A 226 36.10 -49.85 -49.20
C LEU A 226 34.66 -49.82 -48.62
N ILE A 227 34.21 -48.69 -48.08
CA ILE A 227 32.82 -48.53 -47.57
C ILE A 227 31.80 -48.63 -48.69
N ILE A 228 32.06 -48.00 -49.84
CA ILE A 228 31.19 -48.09 -51.03
C ILE A 228 31.12 -49.54 -51.54
N MET A 229 32.26 -50.24 -51.57
CA MET A 229 32.30 -51.66 -51.96
C MET A 229 31.59 -52.58 -50.95
N GLN A 230 31.58 -52.24 -49.66
CA GLN A 230 30.81 -52.98 -48.64
C GLN A 230 29.30 -52.74 -48.73
N PHE A 231 28.86 -51.51 -49.03
CA PHE A 231 27.43 -51.19 -49.21
C PHE A 231 26.89 -51.65 -50.58
N GLY A 232 27.76 -51.72 -51.59
CA GLY A 232 27.43 -52.14 -52.96
C GLY A 232 27.02 -53.61 -53.14
N ARG A 233 27.05 -54.44 -52.10
CA ARG A 233 26.53 -55.83 -52.16
C ARG A 233 25.01 -55.94 -52.02
N ARG A 234 24.27 -54.83 -51.87
CA ARG A 234 22.81 -54.88 -51.61
C ARG A 234 21.86 -54.17 -52.57
N SER A 235 22.33 -53.48 -53.61
CA SER A 235 21.45 -53.05 -54.73
C SER A 235 22.28 -52.42 -55.84
N LEU A 236 22.39 -53.10 -56.98
CA LEU A 236 23.02 -52.58 -58.20
C LEU A 236 22.19 -51.47 -58.88
N VAL A 237 20.95 -51.25 -58.45
CA VAL A 237 20.01 -50.32 -59.10
C VAL A 237 20.28 -48.85 -58.70
N ASN A 238 20.72 -48.60 -57.47
CA ASN A 238 20.95 -47.23 -56.98
C ASN A 238 22.33 -46.66 -57.37
N PHE A 239 23.28 -47.52 -57.75
CA PHE A 239 24.62 -47.09 -58.17
C PHE A 239 24.60 -46.41 -59.56
N TRP A 240 23.67 -46.83 -60.42
CA TRP A 240 23.51 -46.24 -61.76
C TRP A 240 22.90 -44.83 -61.69
N ILE A 241 21.89 -44.63 -60.85
CA ILE A 241 21.21 -43.34 -60.64
C ILE A 241 22.15 -42.28 -60.02
N PHE A 242 23.05 -42.69 -59.12
CA PHE A 242 24.02 -41.79 -58.51
C PHE A 242 25.11 -41.34 -59.50
N LEU A 243 25.60 -42.25 -60.35
CA LEU A 243 26.52 -41.91 -61.43
C LEU A 243 25.89 -40.94 -62.44
N GLU A 244 24.60 -41.10 -62.73
CA GLU A 244 23.88 -40.27 -63.71
C GLU A 244 23.67 -38.83 -63.21
N GLN A 245 23.45 -38.63 -61.90
CA GLN A 245 23.35 -37.28 -61.30
C GLN A 245 24.69 -36.55 -61.19
N GLU A 246 25.79 -37.27 -60.94
CA GLU A 246 27.11 -36.68 -60.77
C GLU A 246 27.75 -36.31 -62.12
N VAL A 247 27.47 -37.07 -63.18
CA VAL A 247 27.89 -36.74 -64.56
C VAL A 247 27.15 -35.51 -65.10
N HIS A 248 25.86 -35.32 -64.76
CA HIS A 248 25.11 -34.14 -65.19
C HIS A 248 25.57 -32.82 -64.53
N GLN A 249 26.14 -32.86 -63.33
CA GLN A 249 26.73 -31.67 -62.68
C GLN A 249 28.10 -31.31 -63.25
N ILE A 250 28.85 -32.27 -63.78
CA ILE A 250 30.17 -32.04 -64.37
C ILE A 250 30.07 -31.52 -65.83
N LEU A 251 28.95 -31.76 -66.53
CA LEU A 251 28.71 -31.27 -67.90
C LEU A 251 28.05 -29.86 -67.99
N MET A 252 27.77 -29.21 -66.86
CA MET A 252 27.21 -27.84 -66.80
C MET A 252 28.19 -26.78 -66.25
N ILE A 253 29.49 -27.06 -66.33
CA ILE A 253 30.60 -26.09 -66.17
C ILE A 253 31.38 -26.08 -67.48
#